data_AF-A0A8S3VE46-F1
#
_entry.id   AF-A0A8S3VE46-F1
#
_cell.length_a   1.000
_cell.length_b   1.000
_cell.length_c   1.000
_cell.angle_alpha   90.00
_cell.angle_beta   90.00
_cell.angle_gamma   90.00
#
_symmetry.space_group_name_H-M   'P 1'
#
loop_
_entity.id
_entity.type
_entity.pdbx_description
1 polymer ?
#
loop_
_entity_poly.entity_id
_entity_poly.type
_entity_poly.pdbx_seq_one_letter_code
_entity_poly.pdbx_strand_id
1 'polypeptide(L)'
;MQIRTVMQKTAYITYITSSAIDYILYQEKFKDFIINIEKPDIISNVSDHLPILLQLKYKFPCINSVSQTQVTTHHKVKWNNIDRDRYKILVEEGIALLKVDPMNPNELDQAFQTLNHTLTKATLAVAPKKKKKIRKKKLQIMTENISQAISEKKIAFFQWKQNGRPPDPNHPLTIQKKITTSSLRKQCRIETALQRIQERQKIIDAGYNDPALFYSLIKKQRGRLSRFIEELTVDEEIFQSPENVMKGWNKHFGDLAKKSNNNSFDTNYLNSIEKEATHIINKFYTLSGLLPIEAEIHVKAINLFGNISRANCDSIEWRIAERQLQIKSHNSCSWFIEVKELCLKYEINDLYAYLTNPLSKFQWKKLVKSKIHDYWTSKITDESKGYSTLKFMDHKYNIGSVHPLAISVNANLKDIRKIPVRLKISTGNYILQTHKASFSKNNFISPTCKLCGKADETVEHFILLCEKLEETRIPLLSKILDNGSLILAKVATSFPIDLIQLIINPFCYVDINANRAVFEETSNILEPLCRQLLYNMHNKRYALLANIDKQGSRKSNF
;
A
#
# COMPACT_ATOMS: atom_id res chain seq x y z
N MET A 1 43.72 -74.59 -38.65
CA MET A 1 43.86 -73.55 -37.61
C MET A 1 43.54 -72.20 -38.22
N GLN A 2 42.25 -71.81 -38.26
CA GLN A 2 41.82 -70.46 -38.66
C GLN A 2 41.22 -69.81 -37.42
N ILE A 3 41.96 -68.85 -36.88
CA ILE A 3 41.54 -68.01 -35.76
C ILE A 3 40.31 -67.22 -36.22
N ARG A 4 39.11 -67.60 -35.75
CA ARG A 4 37.92 -66.75 -35.86
C ARG A 4 38.01 -65.67 -34.81
N THR A 5 38.63 -64.55 -35.17
CA THR A 5 38.64 -63.33 -34.37
C THR A 5 37.21 -62.82 -34.22
N VAL A 6 36.61 -63.00 -33.05
CA VAL A 6 35.38 -62.30 -32.66
C VAL A 6 35.81 -60.87 -32.33
N MET A 7 35.60 -59.93 -33.26
CA MET A 7 35.71 -58.52 -32.93
C MET A 7 34.46 -58.07 -32.16
N GLN A 8 34.60 -57.92 -30.85
CA GLN A 8 33.74 -57.05 -30.07
C GLN A 8 34.16 -55.60 -30.37
N LYS A 9 33.31 -54.86 -31.09
CA LYS A 9 33.46 -53.41 -31.18
C LYS A 9 32.31 -52.74 -30.46
N THR A 10 32.64 -52.12 -29.33
CA THR A 10 31.81 -51.12 -28.66
C THR A 10 31.92 -49.84 -29.47
N ALA A 11 30.83 -49.39 -30.09
CA ALA A 11 30.81 -48.10 -30.74
C ALA A 11 30.84 -46.98 -29.68
N TYR A 12 31.92 -46.22 -29.62
CA TYR A 12 31.98 -44.95 -28.90
C TYR A 12 31.61 -43.84 -29.89
N ILE A 13 30.54 -43.11 -29.60
CA ILE A 13 30.26 -41.85 -30.31
C ILE A 13 31.00 -40.75 -29.56
N THR A 14 32.19 -40.41 -30.03
CA THR A 14 32.91 -39.19 -29.65
C THR A 14 33.08 -38.33 -30.89
N TYR A 15 32.49 -37.12 -30.86
CA TYR A 15 33.00 -36.01 -31.65
C TYR A 15 33.55 -34.94 -30.73
N ILE A 16 34.81 -34.61 -30.98
CA ILE A 16 35.51 -33.46 -30.44
C ILE A 16 35.01 -32.24 -31.21
N THR A 17 34.17 -31.43 -30.58
CA THR A 17 34.32 -29.96 -30.47
C THR A 17 33.26 -29.44 -29.51
N SER A 18 33.69 -28.57 -28.61
CA SER A 18 32.92 -28.02 -27.50
C SER A 18 31.63 -27.35 -27.97
N SER A 19 30.50 -27.74 -27.34
CA SER A 19 29.21 -27.03 -27.23
C SER A 19 28.01 -27.39 -28.14
N ALA A 20 27.99 -28.58 -28.77
CA ALA A 20 26.77 -29.06 -29.44
C ALA A 20 26.54 -30.56 -29.27
N ILE A 21 25.68 -30.93 -28.32
CA ILE A 21 25.02 -32.23 -28.29
C ILE A 21 23.52 -31.94 -28.17
N ASP A 22 22.72 -32.52 -29.06
CA ASP A 22 21.39 -33.12 -28.77
C ASP A 22 20.67 -33.42 -30.09
N TYR A 23 20.63 -34.70 -30.46
CA TYR A 23 19.53 -35.52 -31.00
C TYR A 23 20.14 -36.73 -31.73
N ILE A 24 19.45 -37.87 -31.65
CA ILE A 24 19.79 -39.11 -32.36
C ILE A 24 19.75 -38.81 -33.87
N LEU A 25 20.93 -38.74 -34.47
CA LEU A 25 21.14 -38.85 -35.91
C LEU A 25 22.11 -40.01 -36.09
N TYR A 26 21.56 -41.21 -36.32
CA TYR A 26 22.35 -42.26 -36.92
C TYR A 26 21.91 -42.38 -38.38
N GLN A 27 22.81 -42.06 -39.29
CA GLN A 27 22.71 -42.48 -40.68
C GLN A 27 24.11 -42.91 -41.12
N GLU A 28 24.42 -44.20 -40.94
CA GLU A 28 25.33 -44.89 -41.85
C GLU A 28 24.95 -46.37 -41.96
N LYS A 29 25.07 -46.89 -43.19
CA LYS A 29 24.40 -48.10 -43.65
C LYS A 29 25.04 -49.38 -43.09
N PHE A 30 24.24 -50.21 -42.43
CA PHE A 30 24.38 -51.66 -42.49
C PHE A 30 23.00 -52.29 -42.65
N LYS A 31 22.66 -52.69 -43.87
CA LYS A 31 21.74 -53.82 -44.04
C LYS A 31 22.56 -55.05 -43.69
N ASP A 32 22.24 -55.69 -42.57
CA ASP A 32 21.97 -57.13 -42.46
C ASP A 32 22.05 -57.64 -41.00
N PHE A 33 20.99 -58.40 -40.65
CA PHE A 33 20.66 -59.19 -39.46
C PHE A 33 21.12 -58.73 -38.07
N ILE A 34 20.13 -58.35 -37.26
CA ILE A 34 20.24 -58.11 -35.80
C ILE A 34 20.15 -59.45 -35.07
N ILE A 35 21.10 -59.72 -34.17
CA ILE A 35 21.12 -60.96 -33.38
C ILE A 35 20.43 -60.76 -32.01
N ASN A 36 20.49 -59.57 -31.40
CA ASN A 36 19.74 -59.25 -30.18
C ASN A 36 19.72 -57.74 -29.88
N ILE A 37 18.65 -57.25 -29.22
CA ILE A 37 18.57 -55.91 -28.62
C ILE A 37 18.67 -56.08 -27.11
N GLU A 38 19.84 -55.83 -26.52
CA GLU A 38 19.99 -55.82 -25.07
C GLU A 38 19.51 -54.47 -24.51
N LYS A 39 18.50 -54.48 -23.63
CA LYS A 39 18.11 -53.32 -22.81
C LYS A 39 19.21 -53.05 -21.79
N PRO A 40 19.94 -51.92 -21.84
CA PRO A 40 20.85 -51.60 -20.75
C PRO A 40 20.07 -51.11 -19.53
N ASP A 41 20.63 -51.38 -18.36
CA ASP A 41 20.08 -50.94 -17.08
C ASP A 41 20.09 -49.39 -17.02
N ILE A 42 18.89 -48.80 -16.96
CA ILE A 42 18.66 -47.36 -17.19
C ILE A 42 19.28 -46.48 -16.08
N ILE A 43 19.73 -47.10 -14.99
CA ILE A 43 20.13 -46.43 -13.74
C ILE A 43 21.58 -45.92 -13.79
N SER A 44 22.47 -46.47 -14.63
CA SER A 44 23.91 -46.10 -14.59
C SER A 44 24.31 -44.94 -15.53
N ASN A 45 23.38 -44.33 -16.26
CA ASN A 45 23.68 -43.33 -17.31
C ASN A 45 23.01 -41.96 -17.08
N VAL A 46 23.08 -41.46 -15.84
CA VAL A 46 22.52 -40.18 -15.42
C VAL A 46 23.62 -39.14 -15.20
N SER A 47 24.35 -38.80 -16.25
CA SER A 47 25.07 -37.52 -16.36
C SER A 47 24.20 -36.57 -17.18
N ASP A 48 24.10 -35.31 -16.73
CA ASP A 48 23.01 -34.35 -16.99
C ASP A 48 22.68 -33.99 -18.45
N HIS A 49 23.29 -34.64 -19.44
CA HIS A 49 23.15 -34.31 -20.86
C HIS A 49 23.12 -35.51 -21.84
N LEU A 50 22.83 -36.75 -21.44
CA LEU A 50 22.89 -37.88 -22.38
C LEU A 50 21.53 -38.53 -22.72
N PRO A 51 21.19 -38.69 -24.02
CA PRO A 51 20.04 -39.50 -24.46
C PRO A 51 20.28 -41.00 -24.16
N ILE A 52 19.19 -41.77 -24.10
CA ILE A 52 19.20 -43.21 -23.86
C ILE A 52 20.13 -43.90 -24.87
N LEU A 53 21.18 -44.56 -24.38
CA LEU A 53 22.12 -45.32 -25.19
C LEU A 53 21.48 -46.66 -25.56
N LEU A 54 21.20 -46.88 -26.85
CA LEU A 54 20.80 -48.20 -27.37
C LEU A 54 22.02 -48.85 -28.01
N GLN A 55 22.44 -50.01 -27.52
CA GLN A 55 23.50 -50.81 -28.14
C GLN A 55 22.90 -51.81 -29.12
N LEU A 56 23.28 -51.69 -30.39
CA LEU A 56 22.92 -52.60 -31.47
C LEU A 56 24.19 -53.33 -31.93
N LYS A 57 24.19 -54.67 -31.91
CA LYS A 57 25.33 -55.50 -32.33
C LYS A 57 25.10 -56.04 -33.76
N TYR A 58 26.10 -55.91 -34.65
CA TYR A 58 26.03 -56.28 -36.08
C TYR A 58 27.34 -56.93 -36.60
N LYS A 59 27.31 -57.60 -37.78
CA LYS A 59 28.46 -58.37 -38.33
C LYS A 59 28.68 -58.24 -39.87
N PHE A 60 29.64 -57.39 -40.28
CA PHE A 60 30.42 -57.36 -41.57
C PHE A 60 29.67 -57.24 -42.94
N PRO A 61 30.32 -56.90 -44.11
CA PRO A 61 30.35 -55.52 -44.63
C PRO A 61 29.75 -55.29 -46.05
N CYS A 62 29.43 -54.01 -46.33
CA CYS A 62 29.78 -53.23 -47.56
C CYS A 62 28.63 -52.63 -48.43
N ILE A 63 29.03 -51.54 -49.11
CA ILE A 63 28.57 -50.88 -50.36
C ILE A 63 27.73 -49.60 -50.26
N ASN A 64 28.35 -48.54 -50.79
CA ASN A 64 27.91 -47.14 -50.89
C ASN A 64 26.79 -46.93 -51.91
N SER A 65 25.75 -46.19 -51.51
CA SER A 65 24.95 -45.35 -52.41
C SER A 65 24.15 -44.33 -51.58
N VAL A 66 24.39 -43.04 -51.78
CA VAL A 66 23.85 -41.96 -50.95
C VAL A 66 22.59 -41.40 -51.60
N SER A 67 21.49 -41.28 -50.84
CA SER A 67 20.45 -40.28 -51.12
C SER A 67 20.24 -39.45 -49.85
N GLN A 68 20.49 -38.15 -49.95
CA GLN A 68 20.39 -37.19 -48.86
C GLN A 68 18.92 -36.83 -48.64
N THR A 69 18.35 -37.29 -47.53
CA THR A 69 17.06 -36.79 -47.04
C THR A 69 17.31 -35.60 -46.11
N GLN A 70 16.66 -34.47 -46.38
CA GLN A 70 16.83 -33.25 -45.60
C GLN A 70 16.30 -33.44 -44.17
N VAL A 71 17.21 -33.37 -43.20
CA VAL A 71 16.90 -33.41 -41.77
C VAL A 71 16.24 -32.09 -41.36
N THR A 72 15.02 -32.18 -40.84
CA THR A 72 14.33 -31.04 -40.24
C THR A 72 14.88 -30.80 -38.83
N THR A 73 15.34 -29.58 -38.56
CA THR A 73 15.98 -29.22 -37.29
C THR A 73 14.93 -29.07 -36.18
N HIS A 74 14.80 -30.06 -35.31
CA HIS A 74 13.95 -29.99 -34.13
C HIS A 74 14.64 -29.27 -32.96
N HIS A 75 13.86 -28.47 -32.20
CA HIS A 75 14.35 -27.55 -31.18
C HIS A 75 14.84 -28.24 -29.89
N LYS A 76 15.85 -27.66 -29.22
CA LYS A 76 16.44 -28.14 -27.95
C LYS A 76 15.41 -28.28 -26.81
N VAL A 77 15.31 -29.47 -26.23
CA VAL A 77 14.49 -29.80 -25.06
C VAL A 77 15.29 -29.53 -23.78
N LYS A 78 14.66 -28.95 -22.74
CA LYS A 78 15.29 -28.71 -21.43
C LYS A 78 14.93 -29.85 -20.46
N TRP A 79 15.77 -30.87 -20.37
CA TRP A 79 15.53 -32.09 -19.60
C TRP A 79 15.31 -31.87 -18.09
N ASN A 80 15.84 -30.80 -17.50
CA ASN A 80 15.67 -30.49 -16.08
C ASN A 80 14.22 -30.17 -15.68
N ASN A 81 13.34 -29.90 -16.66
CA ASN A 81 11.94 -29.56 -16.43
C ASN A 81 10.97 -30.64 -16.92
N ILE A 82 11.48 -31.82 -17.28
CA ILE A 82 10.70 -32.96 -17.77
C ILE A 82 10.49 -33.97 -16.65
N ASP A 83 9.28 -34.51 -16.59
CA ASP A 83 8.97 -35.69 -15.78
C ASP A 83 9.65 -36.93 -16.40
N ARG A 84 10.79 -37.30 -15.81
CA ARG A 84 11.67 -38.37 -16.31
C ARG A 84 11.01 -39.75 -16.20
N ASP A 85 10.28 -39.99 -15.12
CA ASP A 85 9.62 -41.27 -14.87
C ASP A 85 8.48 -41.47 -15.88
N ARG A 86 7.69 -40.42 -16.12
CA ARG A 86 6.64 -40.47 -17.14
C ARG A 86 7.20 -40.66 -18.55
N TYR A 87 8.34 -40.03 -18.86
CA TYR A 87 9.01 -40.23 -20.14
C TYR A 87 9.44 -41.69 -20.33
N LYS A 88 10.08 -42.27 -19.31
CA LYS A 88 10.53 -43.66 -19.30
C LYS A 88 9.39 -44.63 -19.56
N ILE A 89 8.27 -44.47 -18.86
CA ILE A 89 7.05 -45.28 -19.04
C ILE A 89 6.57 -45.22 -20.49
N LEU A 90 6.45 -44.02 -21.08
CA LEU A 90 5.97 -43.85 -22.46
C LEU A 90 6.91 -44.45 -23.51
N VAL A 91 8.22 -44.42 -23.26
CA VAL A 91 9.22 -45.05 -24.13
C VAL A 91 9.14 -46.57 -24.02
N GLU A 92 9.04 -47.12 -22.81
CA GLU A 92 8.90 -48.56 -22.58
C GLU A 92 7.62 -49.12 -23.18
N GLU A 93 6.49 -48.44 -23.02
CA GLU A 93 5.21 -48.78 -23.65
C GLU A 93 5.32 -48.81 -25.18
N GLY A 94 5.95 -47.78 -25.78
CA GLY A 94 6.10 -47.72 -27.23
C GLY A 94 7.10 -48.74 -27.79
N ILE A 95 8.15 -49.09 -27.03
CA ILE A 95 9.07 -50.19 -27.39
C ILE A 95 8.37 -51.54 -27.27
N ALA A 96 7.52 -51.76 -26.27
CA ALA A 96 6.77 -53.02 -26.14
C ALA A 96 5.80 -53.25 -27.32
N LEU A 97 5.33 -52.17 -27.97
CA LEU A 97 4.48 -52.22 -29.16
C LEU A 97 5.26 -52.48 -30.45
N LEU A 98 6.57 -52.27 -30.45
CA LEU A 98 7.48 -52.63 -31.55
C LEU A 98 7.70 -54.14 -31.55
N LYS A 99 6.70 -54.92 -31.98
CA LYS A 99 6.87 -56.34 -32.30
C LYS A 99 7.58 -56.47 -33.64
N VAL A 100 8.91 -56.39 -33.61
CA VAL A 100 9.73 -56.53 -34.81
C VAL A 100 10.54 -57.79 -34.64
N ASP A 101 10.14 -58.86 -35.33
CA ASP A 101 11.02 -59.99 -35.61
C ASP A 101 11.75 -59.64 -36.91
N PRO A 102 13.04 -59.26 -36.87
CA PRO A 102 13.70 -58.65 -38.00
C PRO A 102 14.12 -59.73 -39.00
N MET A 103 13.24 -60.06 -39.94
CA MET A 103 13.54 -60.98 -41.04
C MET A 103 13.88 -60.24 -42.35
N ASN A 104 13.43 -59.00 -42.53
CA ASN A 104 13.68 -58.22 -43.75
C ASN A 104 14.25 -56.81 -43.47
N PRO A 105 15.28 -56.35 -44.21
CA PRO A 105 15.83 -54.99 -44.09
C PRO A 105 14.81 -53.83 -44.18
N ASN A 106 13.70 -53.99 -44.92
CA ASN A 106 12.68 -52.93 -45.00
C ASN A 106 11.87 -52.82 -43.70
N GLU A 107 11.64 -53.93 -42.99
CA GLU A 107 10.95 -53.94 -41.68
C GLU A 107 11.84 -53.30 -40.62
N LEU A 108 13.16 -53.40 -40.77
CA LEU A 108 14.12 -52.76 -39.89
C LEU A 108 14.09 -51.23 -40.01
N ASP A 109 14.09 -50.69 -41.22
CA ASP A 109 13.96 -49.25 -41.43
C ASP A 109 12.62 -48.73 -40.87
N GLN A 110 11.54 -49.50 -41.04
CA GLN A 110 10.24 -49.20 -40.43
C GLN A 110 10.29 -49.23 -38.90
N ALA A 111 11.00 -50.20 -38.31
CA ALA A 111 11.21 -50.28 -36.87
C ALA A 111 11.95 -49.06 -36.33
N PHE A 112 13.01 -48.61 -37.01
CA PHE A 112 13.75 -47.40 -36.64
C PHE A 112 12.90 -46.14 -36.75
N GLN A 113 12.13 -45.99 -37.83
CA GLN A 113 11.21 -44.87 -37.98
C GLN A 113 10.15 -44.87 -36.87
N THR A 114 9.62 -46.04 -36.53
CA THR A 114 8.61 -46.21 -35.48
C THR A 114 9.19 -45.95 -34.09
N LEU A 115 10.45 -46.35 -33.82
CA LEU A 115 11.17 -46.03 -32.59
C LEU A 115 11.42 -44.52 -32.47
N ASN A 116 11.93 -43.88 -33.53
CA ASN A 116 12.14 -42.42 -33.54
C ASN A 116 10.83 -41.67 -33.34
N HIS A 117 9.74 -42.12 -33.97
CA HIS A 117 8.41 -41.56 -33.76
C HIS A 117 7.96 -41.70 -32.31
N THR A 118 8.17 -42.88 -31.71
CA THR A 118 7.83 -43.16 -30.31
C THR A 118 8.60 -42.25 -29.35
N LEU A 119 9.92 -42.14 -29.51
CA LEU A 119 10.76 -41.27 -28.69
C LEU A 119 10.34 -39.80 -28.81
N THR A 120 10.01 -39.35 -30.02
CA THR A 120 9.52 -37.99 -30.28
C THR A 120 8.17 -37.74 -29.61
N LYS A 121 7.24 -38.69 -29.74
CA LYS A 121 5.91 -38.63 -29.14
C LYS A 121 5.98 -38.59 -27.61
N ALA A 122 6.80 -39.46 -27.01
CA ALA A 122 7.04 -39.48 -25.58
C ALA A 122 7.62 -38.14 -25.11
N THR A 123 8.61 -37.59 -25.82
CA THR A 123 9.22 -36.30 -25.51
C THR A 123 8.21 -35.16 -25.56
N LEU A 124 7.35 -35.11 -26.58
CA LEU A 124 6.32 -34.08 -26.71
C LEU A 124 5.23 -34.19 -25.64
N ALA A 125 4.91 -35.39 -25.17
CA ALA A 125 3.92 -35.63 -24.13
C ALA A 125 4.38 -35.13 -22.76
N VAL A 126 5.67 -35.27 -22.44
CA VAL A 126 6.26 -34.86 -21.16
C VAL A 126 6.86 -33.47 -21.18
N ALA A 127 7.18 -32.93 -22.35
CA ALA A 127 7.74 -31.59 -22.46
C ALA A 127 6.73 -30.58 -21.89
N PRO A 128 7.15 -29.71 -20.95
CA PRO A 128 6.25 -28.74 -20.37
C PRO A 128 5.69 -27.88 -21.50
N LYS A 129 4.36 -27.94 -21.66
CA LYS A 129 3.64 -27.12 -22.66
C LYS A 129 4.16 -25.70 -22.51
N LYS A 130 4.78 -25.15 -23.57
CA LYS A 130 5.32 -23.79 -23.54
C LYS A 130 4.19 -22.89 -23.03
N LYS A 131 4.33 -22.36 -21.81
CA LYS A 131 3.43 -21.31 -21.33
C LYS A 131 3.45 -20.28 -22.44
N LYS A 132 2.31 -20.09 -23.12
CA LYS A 132 2.19 -19.07 -24.18
C LYS A 132 2.80 -17.82 -23.57
N LYS A 133 3.95 -17.38 -24.09
CA LYS A 133 4.60 -16.16 -23.57
C LYS A 133 3.49 -15.12 -23.69
N ILE A 134 2.96 -14.69 -22.55
CA ILE A 134 1.96 -13.63 -22.53
C ILE A 134 2.68 -12.50 -23.22
N ARG A 135 2.27 -12.19 -24.46
CA ARG A 135 2.87 -11.11 -25.23
C ARG A 135 2.75 -9.91 -24.31
N LYS A 136 3.88 -9.41 -23.81
CA LYS A 136 3.89 -8.23 -22.94
C LYS A 136 3.07 -7.19 -23.70
N LYS A 137 1.96 -6.74 -23.11
CA LYS A 137 1.10 -5.74 -23.77
C LYS A 137 2.03 -4.61 -24.22
N LYS A 138 2.05 -4.30 -25.52
CA LYS A 138 2.80 -3.15 -26.03
C LYS A 138 2.33 -1.94 -25.22
N LEU A 139 3.26 -1.05 -24.84
CA LEU A 139 2.87 0.22 -24.23
C LEU A 139 1.86 0.88 -25.17
N GLN A 140 0.64 1.10 -24.70
CA GLN A 140 -0.47 1.56 -25.54
C GLN A 140 -0.39 3.07 -25.80
N ILE A 141 0.42 3.80 -25.01
CA ILE A 141 0.54 5.25 -25.07
C ILE A 141 2.02 5.60 -25.24
N MET A 142 2.32 6.43 -26.24
CA MET A 142 3.66 6.95 -26.52
C MET A 142 3.58 8.48 -26.58
N THR A 143 3.58 9.14 -25.43
CA THR A 143 3.68 10.61 -25.37
C THR A 143 5.12 11.06 -25.51
N GLU A 144 5.33 12.34 -25.77
CA GLU A 144 6.67 12.95 -25.86
C GLU A 144 7.46 12.74 -24.56
N ASN A 145 6.81 12.95 -23.41
CA ASN A 145 7.38 12.70 -22.08
C ASN A 145 7.85 11.25 -21.88
N ILE A 146 7.05 10.27 -22.33
CA ILE A 146 7.42 8.85 -22.27
C ILE A 146 8.59 8.59 -23.22
N SER A 147 8.59 9.17 -24.41
CA SER A 147 9.63 9.01 -25.43
C SER A 147 10.98 9.56 -24.93
N GLN A 148 10.97 10.74 -24.32
CA GLN A 148 12.12 11.33 -23.66
C GLN A 148 12.62 10.44 -22.52
N ALA A 149 11.74 9.99 -21.62
CA ALA A 149 12.13 9.11 -20.52
C ALA A 149 12.68 7.74 -20.98
N ILE A 150 12.20 7.22 -22.12
CA ILE A 150 12.77 6.03 -22.77
C ILE A 150 14.19 6.32 -23.27
N SER A 151 14.40 7.47 -23.90
CA SER A 151 15.72 7.90 -24.39
C SER A 151 16.72 8.03 -23.25
N GLU A 152 16.38 8.78 -22.20
CA GLU A 152 17.21 8.95 -21.00
C GLU A 152 17.57 7.61 -20.34
N LYS A 153 16.60 6.71 -20.22
CA LYS A 153 16.83 5.36 -19.69
C LYS A 153 17.78 4.55 -20.58
N LYS A 154 17.66 4.65 -21.90
CA LYS A 154 18.57 3.96 -22.83
C LYS A 154 20.00 4.48 -22.68
N ILE A 155 20.17 5.80 -22.60
CA ILE A 155 21.48 6.45 -22.40
C ILE A 155 22.10 5.98 -21.07
N ALA A 156 21.37 6.08 -19.96
CA ALA A 156 21.86 5.65 -18.65
C ALA A 156 22.18 4.15 -18.60
N PHE A 157 21.37 3.31 -19.27
CA PHE A 157 21.64 1.87 -19.38
C PHE A 157 22.91 1.58 -20.20
N PHE A 158 23.11 2.30 -21.31
CA PHE A 158 24.28 2.17 -22.16
C PHE A 158 25.56 2.56 -21.42
N GLN A 159 25.56 3.72 -20.74
CA GLN A 159 26.67 4.17 -19.89
C GLN A 159 26.99 3.13 -18.79
N TRP A 160 25.97 2.63 -18.08
CA TRP A 160 26.14 1.58 -17.07
C TRP A 160 26.72 0.28 -17.67
N LYS A 161 26.34 -0.07 -18.90
CA LYS A 161 26.84 -1.26 -19.60
C LYS A 161 28.30 -1.08 -20.06
N GLN A 162 28.66 0.09 -20.58
CA GLN A 162 30.03 0.39 -21.01
C GLN A 162 31.03 0.38 -19.86
N ASN A 163 30.61 0.80 -18.66
CA ASN A 163 31.45 0.83 -17.46
C ASN A 163 31.47 -0.52 -16.71
N GLY A 164 31.36 -1.66 -17.39
CA GLY A 164 31.51 -2.98 -16.77
C GLY A 164 30.37 -3.42 -15.84
N ARG A 165 29.23 -2.72 -15.84
CA ARG A 165 28.05 -3.06 -15.01
C ARG A 165 28.38 -3.09 -13.50
N PRO A 166 28.77 -1.95 -12.90
CA PRO A 166 29.23 -1.91 -11.51
C PRO A 166 28.18 -2.55 -10.57
N PRO A 167 28.60 -3.51 -9.71
CA PRO A 167 27.69 -4.23 -8.82
C PRO A 167 27.29 -3.41 -7.59
N ASP A 168 28.08 -2.41 -7.21
CA ASP A 168 27.82 -1.56 -6.05
C ASP A 168 26.50 -0.77 -6.21
N PRO A 169 25.55 -0.91 -5.27
CA PRO A 169 24.31 -0.16 -5.25
C PRO A 169 24.48 1.37 -5.17
N ASN A 170 25.59 1.84 -4.60
CA ASN A 170 25.89 3.26 -4.37
C ASN A 170 26.69 3.90 -5.52
N HIS A 171 27.13 3.10 -6.49
CA HIS A 171 27.84 3.62 -7.64
C HIS A 171 26.97 4.61 -8.44
N PRO A 172 27.49 5.80 -8.83
CA PRO A 172 26.70 6.84 -9.50
C PRO A 172 25.91 6.35 -10.72
N LEU A 173 26.53 5.56 -11.60
CA LEU A 173 25.84 4.99 -12.78
C LEU A 173 24.71 4.00 -12.41
N THR A 174 24.84 3.25 -11.32
CA THR A 174 23.80 2.35 -10.83
C THR A 174 22.61 3.16 -10.28
N ILE A 175 22.90 4.24 -9.56
CA ILE A 175 21.89 5.20 -9.08
C ILE A 175 21.19 5.88 -10.27
N GLN A 176 21.93 6.41 -11.25
CA GLN A 176 21.39 7.06 -12.46
C GLN A 176 20.44 6.13 -13.23
N LYS A 177 20.83 4.86 -13.42
CA LYS A 177 19.99 3.84 -14.06
C LYS A 177 18.70 3.55 -13.27
N LYS A 178 18.78 3.52 -11.93
CA LYS A 178 17.60 3.35 -11.07
C LYS A 178 16.67 4.56 -11.16
N ILE A 179 17.21 5.78 -11.12
CA ILE A 179 16.45 7.04 -11.22
C ILE A 179 15.70 7.10 -12.55
N THR A 180 16.40 6.94 -13.69
CA THR A 180 15.78 6.97 -15.03
C THR A 180 14.73 5.86 -15.23
N THR A 181 14.98 4.67 -14.67
CA THR A 181 13.98 3.59 -14.67
C THR A 181 12.74 3.93 -13.84
N SER A 182 12.91 4.57 -12.67
CA SER A 182 11.81 5.05 -11.84
C SER A 182 11.04 6.17 -12.51
N SER A 183 11.74 7.12 -13.14
CA SER A 183 11.17 8.23 -13.91
C SER A 183 10.27 7.71 -15.04
N LEU A 184 10.76 6.79 -15.88
CA LEU A 184 9.94 6.18 -16.94
C LEU A 184 8.68 5.50 -16.38
N ARG A 185 8.79 4.76 -15.27
CA ARG A 185 7.63 4.13 -14.63
C ARG A 185 6.63 5.16 -14.11
N LYS A 186 7.11 6.27 -13.54
CA LYS A 186 6.28 7.39 -13.08
C LYS A 186 5.52 8.00 -14.26
N GLN A 187 6.20 8.32 -15.37
CA GLN A 187 5.57 8.89 -16.55
C GLN A 187 4.51 7.95 -17.15
N CYS A 188 4.83 6.65 -17.30
CA CYS A 188 3.83 5.69 -17.76
C CYS A 188 2.59 5.62 -16.85
N ARG A 189 2.75 5.73 -15.53
CA ARG A 189 1.63 5.74 -14.58
C ARG A 189 0.78 7.01 -14.70
N ILE A 190 1.42 8.18 -14.83
CA ILE A 190 0.73 9.46 -15.01
C ILE A 190 -0.12 9.41 -16.28
N GLU A 191 0.47 9.02 -17.41
CA GLU A 191 -0.24 8.96 -18.70
C GLU A 191 -1.37 7.91 -18.69
N THR A 192 -1.14 6.76 -18.06
CA THR A 192 -2.20 5.75 -17.90
C THR A 192 -3.36 6.29 -17.05
N ALA A 193 -3.07 7.09 -16.02
CA ALA A 193 -4.09 7.72 -15.19
C ALA A 193 -4.85 8.80 -15.97
N LEU A 194 -4.15 9.64 -16.74
CA LEU A 194 -4.75 10.65 -17.62
C LEU A 194 -5.66 10.00 -18.67
N GLN A 195 -5.21 8.93 -19.33
CA GLN A 195 -6.05 8.19 -20.28
C GLN A 195 -7.32 7.66 -19.60
N ARG A 196 -7.22 7.11 -18.38
CA ARG A 196 -8.40 6.64 -17.63
C ARG A 196 -9.36 7.77 -17.30
N ILE A 197 -8.86 8.95 -16.96
CA ILE A 197 -9.69 10.15 -16.71
C ILE A 197 -10.41 10.54 -18.01
N GLN A 198 -9.69 10.63 -19.13
CA GLN A 198 -10.27 10.94 -20.44
C GLN A 198 -11.30 9.89 -20.87
N GLU A 199 -11.03 8.61 -20.66
CA GLU A 199 -11.98 7.52 -20.94
C GLU A 199 -13.24 7.62 -20.07
N ARG A 200 -13.10 7.97 -18.78
CA ARG A 200 -14.25 8.23 -17.91
C ARG A 200 -15.06 9.43 -18.37
N GLN A 201 -14.39 10.51 -18.76
CA GLN A 201 -15.08 11.69 -19.28
C GLN A 201 -15.85 11.36 -20.56
N LYS A 202 -15.24 10.62 -21.50
CA LYS A 202 -15.92 10.12 -22.70
C LYS A 202 -17.13 9.24 -22.38
N ILE A 203 -17.07 8.42 -21.33
CA ILE A 203 -18.22 7.64 -20.86
C ILE A 203 -19.32 8.57 -20.35
N ILE A 204 -18.99 9.57 -19.54
CA ILE A 204 -19.95 10.55 -19.01
C ILE A 204 -20.61 11.31 -20.18
N ASP A 205 -19.82 11.86 -21.10
CA ASP A 205 -20.30 12.64 -22.24
C ASP A 205 -21.16 11.80 -23.19
N ALA A 206 -20.77 10.54 -23.44
CA ALA A 206 -21.56 9.60 -24.23
C ALA A 206 -22.87 9.20 -23.54
N GLY A 207 -22.90 9.14 -22.20
CA GLY A 207 -24.11 8.84 -21.44
C GLY A 207 -25.25 9.82 -21.70
N TYR A 208 -24.93 11.08 -22.00
CA TYR A 208 -25.93 12.11 -22.33
C TYR A 208 -26.31 12.14 -23.81
N ASN A 209 -25.37 11.83 -24.71
CA ASN A 209 -25.53 12.13 -26.14
C ASN A 209 -25.61 10.89 -27.06
N ASP A 210 -25.01 9.77 -26.68
CA ASP A 210 -24.90 8.57 -27.53
C ASP A 210 -24.89 7.28 -26.67
N PRO A 211 -26.08 6.68 -26.42
CA PRO A 211 -26.20 5.45 -25.66
C PRO A 211 -25.39 4.27 -26.23
N ALA A 212 -25.26 4.18 -27.56
CA ALA A 212 -24.54 3.08 -28.20
C ALA A 212 -23.03 3.18 -27.93
N LEU A 213 -22.46 4.39 -28.06
CA LEU A 213 -21.08 4.66 -27.71
C LEU A 213 -20.83 4.45 -26.21
N PHE A 214 -21.75 4.89 -25.34
CA PHE A 214 -21.68 4.67 -23.90
C PHE A 214 -21.52 3.19 -23.55
N TYR A 215 -22.42 2.32 -24.04
CA TYR A 215 -22.34 0.88 -23.79
C TYR A 215 -21.08 0.25 -24.38
N SER A 216 -20.64 0.71 -25.57
CA SER A 216 -19.38 0.27 -26.19
C SER A 216 -18.16 0.60 -25.32
N LEU A 217 -18.09 1.81 -24.76
CA LEU A 217 -17.01 2.24 -23.87
C LEU A 217 -17.01 1.48 -22.53
N ILE A 218 -18.19 1.27 -21.93
CA ILE A 218 -18.35 0.43 -20.73
C ILE A 218 -17.86 -1.00 -21.00
N LYS A 219 -18.21 -1.58 -22.15
CA LYS A 219 -17.82 -2.94 -22.54
C LYS A 219 -16.31 -3.08 -22.76
N LYS A 220 -15.63 -2.01 -23.21
CA LYS A 220 -14.15 -1.97 -23.30
C LYS A 220 -13.47 -1.92 -21.93
N GLN A 221 -14.07 -1.26 -20.95
CA GLN A 221 -13.53 -1.16 -19.57
C GLN A 221 -13.78 -2.41 -18.74
N ARG A 222 -14.89 -3.11 -18.98
CA ARG A 222 -15.12 -4.43 -18.41
C ARG A 222 -14.06 -5.36 -18.99
N GLY A 223 -13.09 -5.76 -18.17
CA GLY A 223 -12.17 -6.84 -18.53
C GLY A 223 -13.00 -8.03 -19.03
N ARG A 224 -12.46 -8.84 -19.95
CA ARG A 224 -13.13 -10.10 -20.32
C ARG A 224 -13.35 -10.88 -19.01
N LEU A 225 -14.59 -10.89 -18.53
CA LEU A 225 -15.02 -11.72 -17.41
C LEU A 225 -14.90 -13.15 -17.90
N SER A 226 -13.70 -13.72 -17.80
CA SER A 226 -13.42 -15.09 -18.23
C SER A 226 -13.91 -16.11 -17.20
N ARG A 227 -14.64 -15.65 -16.18
CA ARG A 227 -15.24 -16.46 -15.14
C ARG A 227 -16.67 -15.96 -15.00
N PHE A 228 -17.59 -16.75 -15.54
CA PHE A 228 -18.98 -16.65 -15.11
C PHE A 228 -19.00 -17.03 -13.64
N ILE A 229 -19.61 -16.18 -12.82
CA ILE A 229 -19.94 -16.54 -11.45
C ILE A 229 -21.17 -17.44 -11.60
N GLU A 230 -21.01 -18.74 -11.37
CA GLU A 230 -22.08 -19.73 -11.52
C GLU A 230 -23.08 -19.65 -10.36
N GLU A 231 -22.61 -19.18 -9.21
CA GLU A 231 -23.35 -19.10 -7.96
C GLU A 231 -23.00 -17.80 -7.20
N LEU A 232 -24.01 -17.02 -6.82
CA LEU A 232 -23.89 -15.84 -5.98
C LEU A 232 -24.79 -15.99 -4.76
N THR A 233 -24.24 -15.86 -3.56
CA THR A 233 -25.04 -15.85 -2.32
C THR A 233 -25.23 -14.41 -1.84
N VAL A 234 -26.48 -13.97 -1.68
CA VAL A 234 -26.85 -12.64 -1.13
C VAL A 234 -27.92 -12.86 -0.07
N ASP A 235 -27.65 -12.45 1.17
CA ASP A 235 -28.58 -12.55 2.30
C ASP A 235 -29.18 -13.96 2.45
N GLU A 236 -28.31 -14.97 2.47
CA GLU A 236 -28.66 -16.41 2.56
C GLU A 236 -29.39 -17.00 1.34
N GLU A 237 -29.82 -16.17 0.37
CA GLU A 237 -30.36 -16.65 -0.90
C GLU A 237 -29.23 -16.98 -1.89
N ILE A 238 -29.31 -18.17 -2.47
CA ILE A 238 -28.36 -18.65 -3.47
C ILE A 238 -28.94 -18.43 -4.87
N PHE A 239 -28.29 -17.57 -5.65
CA PHE A 239 -28.63 -17.27 -7.02
C PHE A 239 -27.77 -18.11 -7.96
N GLN A 240 -28.36 -19.17 -8.49
CA GLN A 240 -27.76 -20.04 -9.51
C GLN A 240 -28.32 -19.69 -10.88
N SER A 241 -27.46 -19.66 -11.89
CA SER A 241 -27.68 -19.18 -13.27
C SER A 241 -27.34 -17.70 -13.50
N PRO A 242 -26.84 -17.32 -14.69
CA PRO A 242 -26.42 -15.95 -15.00
C PRO A 242 -27.51 -14.88 -14.77
N GLU A 243 -28.77 -15.22 -15.06
CA GLU A 243 -29.91 -14.31 -14.90
C GLU A 243 -30.23 -14.07 -13.42
N ASN A 244 -30.22 -15.14 -12.62
CA ASN A 244 -30.47 -15.04 -11.19
C ASN A 244 -29.30 -14.35 -10.48
N VAL A 245 -28.04 -14.61 -10.88
CA VAL A 245 -26.88 -13.89 -10.34
C VAL A 245 -27.03 -12.37 -10.57
N MET A 246 -27.52 -11.95 -11.73
CA MET A 246 -27.82 -10.53 -11.99
C MET A 246 -28.95 -10.00 -11.10
N LYS A 247 -30.00 -10.80 -10.84
CA LYS A 247 -31.06 -10.45 -9.87
C LYS A 247 -30.52 -10.31 -8.45
N GLY A 248 -29.67 -11.24 -8.01
CA GLY A 248 -29.03 -11.19 -6.69
C GLY A 248 -28.15 -9.94 -6.54
N TRP A 249 -27.37 -9.58 -7.56
CA TRP A 249 -26.62 -8.32 -7.56
C TRP A 249 -27.53 -7.08 -7.50
N ASN A 250 -28.60 -7.06 -8.29
CA ASN A 250 -29.57 -5.95 -8.27
C ASN A 250 -30.27 -5.82 -6.92
N LYS A 251 -30.61 -6.94 -6.28
CA LYS A 251 -31.16 -6.99 -4.91
C LYS A 251 -30.15 -6.41 -3.92
N HIS A 252 -28.94 -6.99 -3.86
CA HIS A 252 -27.88 -6.54 -2.95
C HIS A 252 -27.56 -5.05 -3.06
N PHE A 253 -27.30 -4.56 -4.27
CA PHE A 253 -26.97 -3.15 -4.47
C PHE A 253 -28.18 -2.23 -4.38
N GLY A 254 -29.38 -2.72 -4.72
CA GLY A 254 -30.63 -2.01 -4.50
C GLY A 254 -30.90 -1.78 -3.02
N ASP A 255 -30.63 -2.78 -2.19
CA ASP A 255 -30.82 -2.70 -0.74
C ASP A 255 -29.73 -1.86 -0.07
N LEU A 256 -28.49 -1.89 -0.56
CA LEU A 256 -27.43 -0.96 -0.13
C LEU A 256 -27.71 0.50 -0.52
N ALA A 257 -28.45 0.74 -1.61
CA ALA A 257 -28.76 2.08 -2.11
C ALA A 257 -30.02 2.69 -1.46
N LYS A 258 -30.90 1.87 -0.88
CA LYS A 258 -32.08 2.36 -0.15
C LYS A 258 -31.65 2.77 1.26
N LYS A 259 -32.20 3.89 1.77
CA LYS A 259 -32.11 4.22 3.20
C LYS A 259 -32.58 3.02 4.00
N SER A 260 -31.89 2.72 5.10
CA SER A 260 -32.36 1.62 5.94
C SER A 260 -33.78 1.94 6.39
N ASN A 261 -34.72 0.98 6.31
CA ASN A 261 -36.09 1.21 6.79
C ASN A 261 -36.14 1.55 8.29
N ASN A 262 -35.00 1.45 8.98
CA ASN A 262 -34.84 1.83 10.36
C ASN A 262 -34.31 3.28 10.46
N ASN A 263 -35.22 4.26 10.41
CA ASN A 263 -34.88 5.69 10.60
C ASN A 263 -34.00 5.93 11.84
N SER A 264 -34.15 5.13 12.90
CA SER A 264 -33.31 5.25 14.10
C SER A 264 -31.84 4.89 13.86
N PHE A 265 -31.56 3.93 12.97
CA PHE A 265 -30.19 3.55 12.60
C PHE A 265 -29.50 4.68 11.83
N ASP A 266 -30.19 5.26 10.84
CA ASP A 266 -29.66 6.36 10.03
C ASP A 266 -29.41 7.62 10.89
N THR A 267 -30.35 7.98 11.79
CA THR A 267 -30.16 9.12 12.71
C THR A 267 -29.03 8.86 13.70
N ASN A 268 -28.92 7.67 14.28
CA ASN A 268 -27.84 7.33 15.20
C ASN A 268 -26.47 7.31 14.49
N TYR A 269 -26.41 6.82 13.26
CA TYR A 269 -25.19 6.81 12.45
C TYR A 269 -24.77 8.23 12.06
N LEU A 270 -25.70 9.08 11.61
CA LEU A 270 -25.43 10.49 11.33
C LEU A 270 -24.94 11.23 12.58
N ASN A 271 -25.62 11.07 13.72
CA ASN A 271 -25.17 11.64 15.00
C ASN A 271 -23.78 11.13 15.40
N SER A 272 -23.45 9.87 15.11
CA SER A 272 -22.12 9.31 15.35
C SER A 272 -21.06 9.93 14.43
N ILE A 273 -21.37 10.10 13.14
CA ILE A 273 -20.47 10.77 12.17
C ILE A 273 -20.28 12.22 12.57
N GLU A 274 -21.33 12.94 12.94
CA GLU A 274 -21.26 14.34 13.35
C GLU A 274 -20.42 14.48 14.62
N LYS A 275 -20.61 13.60 15.61
CA LYS A 275 -19.74 13.55 16.81
C LYS A 275 -18.29 13.27 16.44
N GLU A 276 -18.02 12.33 15.53
CA GLU A 276 -16.65 12.02 15.08
C GLU A 276 -16.02 13.18 14.28
N ALA A 277 -16.79 13.84 13.42
CA ALA A 277 -16.36 15.00 12.66
C ALA A 277 -16.05 16.18 13.59
N THR A 278 -16.95 16.53 14.51
CA THR A 278 -16.71 17.56 15.54
C THR A 278 -15.48 17.23 16.37
N HIS A 279 -15.29 15.96 16.74
CA HIS A 279 -14.11 15.50 17.46
C HIS A 279 -12.80 15.69 16.66
N ILE A 280 -12.78 15.37 15.37
CA ILE A 280 -11.62 15.57 14.48
C ILE A 280 -11.33 17.07 14.31
N ILE A 281 -12.38 17.87 14.15
CA ILE A 281 -12.31 19.32 14.01
C ILE A 281 -11.69 19.95 15.28
N ASN A 282 -12.18 19.56 16.45
CA ASN A 282 -11.66 20.04 17.73
C ASN A 282 -10.20 19.63 17.95
N LYS A 283 -9.82 18.40 17.56
CA LYS A 283 -8.40 17.96 17.54
C LYS A 283 -7.54 18.91 16.71
N PHE A 284 -7.98 19.23 15.51
CA PHE A 284 -7.23 20.06 14.59
C PHE A 284 -7.03 21.47 15.13
N TYR A 285 -8.08 22.11 15.65
CA TYR A 285 -7.98 23.45 16.21
C TYR A 285 -7.15 23.50 17.49
N THR A 286 -7.32 22.51 18.37
CA THR A 286 -6.51 22.38 19.59
C THR A 286 -5.02 22.20 19.28
N LEU A 287 -4.66 21.55 18.16
CA LEU A 287 -3.26 21.35 17.79
C LEU A 287 -2.66 22.54 17.03
N SER A 288 -3.43 23.09 16.10
CA SER A 288 -2.95 24.13 15.17
C SER A 288 -3.01 25.54 15.75
N GLY A 289 -3.96 25.80 16.65
CA GLY A 289 -4.16 27.12 17.24
C GLY A 289 -4.85 28.08 16.30
N LEU A 290 -5.33 27.54 15.19
CA LEU A 290 -6.13 28.27 14.25
C LEU A 290 -7.53 28.43 14.81
N LEU A 291 -8.13 29.57 14.52
CA LEU A 291 -9.54 29.79 14.74
C LEU A 291 -10.35 28.90 13.78
N PRO A 292 -11.54 28.45 14.20
CA PRO A 292 -12.51 27.89 13.28
C PRO A 292 -12.81 28.83 12.13
N ILE A 293 -13.06 28.28 10.93
CA ILE A 293 -13.35 29.12 9.75
C ILE A 293 -14.57 30.02 9.98
N GLU A 294 -15.57 29.51 10.72
CA GLU A 294 -16.72 30.28 11.19
C GLU A 294 -16.27 31.50 12.01
N ALA A 295 -15.36 31.30 12.97
CA ALA A 295 -14.81 32.36 13.79
C ALA A 295 -14.05 33.41 12.97
N GLU A 296 -13.26 33.00 11.99
CA GLU A 296 -12.56 33.90 11.06
C GLU A 296 -13.54 34.76 10.24
N ILE A 297 -14.66 34.18 9.81
CA ILE A 297 -15.74 34.91 9.15
C ILE A 297 -16.36 35.93 10.11
N HIS A 298 -16.62 35.53 11.36
CA HIS A 298 -17.16 36.45 12.37
C HIS A 298 -16.21 37.60 12.70
N VAL A 299 -14.90 37.33 12.83
CA VAL A 299 -13.87 38.37 13.00
C VAL A 299 -13.96 39.38 11.86
N LYS A 300 -14.10 38.93 10.60
CA LYS A 300 -14.22 39.83 9.44
C LYS A 300 -15.51 40.63 9.46
N ALA A 301 -16.65 40.00 9.75
CA ALA A 301 -17.95 40.65 9.83
C ALA A 301 -17.96 41.76 10.89
N ILE A 302 -17.52 41.46 12.12
CA ILE A 302 -17.47 42.43 13.21
C ILE A 302 -16.43 43.53 12.95
N ASN A 303 -15.30 43.21 12.31
CA ASN A 303 -14.33 44.24 11.91
C ASN A 303 -14.85 45.18 10.81
N LEU A 304 -15.67 44.67 9.88
CA LEU A 304 -16.35 45.51 8.90
C LEU A 304 -17.29 46.51 9.58
N PHE A 305 -18.06 46.05 10.58
CA PHE A 305 -18.89 46.95 11.38
C PHE A 305 -18.05 48.02 12.08
N GLY A 306 -16.93 47.66 12.70
CA GLY A 306 -16.04 48.65 13.31
C GLY A 306 -15.49 49.68 12.31
N ASN A 307 -15.33 49.33 11.03
CA ASN A 307 -14.94 50.31 10.03
C ASN A 307 -16.09 51.28 9.71
N ILE A 308 -17.31 50.76 9.62
CA ILE A 308 -18.52 51.58 9.45
C ILE A 308 -18.70 52.52 10.65
N SER A 309 -18.46 52.03 11.87
CA SER A 309 -18.63 52.85 13.08
C SER A 309 -17.65 54.02 13.19
N ARG A 310 -16.48 53.91 12.55
CA ARG A 310 -15.49 54.99 12.44
C ARG A 310 -15.66 55.85 11.19
N ALA A 311 -16.60 55.53 10.30
CA ALA A 311 -16.88 56.38 9.15
C ALA A 311 -17.48 57.71 9.62
N ASN A 312 -17.52 58.70 8.72
CA ASN A 312 -18.22 59.95 8.98
C ASN A 312 -19.70 59.62 9.31
N CYS A 313 -20.29 60.24 10.34
CA CYS A 313 -21.69 60.03 10.72
C CYS A 313 -22.66 60.37 9.59
N ASP A 314 -22.26 61.22 8.64
CA ASP A 314 -23.05 61.54 7.45
C ASP A 314 -22.90 60.52 6.31
N SER A 315 -22.02 59.51 6.45
CA SER A 315 -21.86 58.48 5.42
C SER A 315 -23.11 57.62 5.31
N ILE A 316 -23.38 57.14 4.10
CA ILE A 316 -24.55 56.30 3.81
C ILE A 316 -24.49 55.01 4.66
N GLU A 317 -23.32 54.41 4.77
CA GLU A 317 -23.09 53.19 5.55
C GLU A 317 -23.38 53.40 7.04
N TRP A 318 -22.94 54.51 7.61
CA TRP A 318 -23.18 54.84 9.02
C TRP A 318 -24.68 55.05 9.29
N ARG A 319 -25.35 55.85 8.45
CA ARG A 319 -26.81 56.10 8.58
C ARG A 319 -27.65 54.84 8.41
N ILE A 320 -27.24 53.94 7.50
CA ILE A 320 -27.89 52.63 7.36
C ILE A 320 -27.66 51.81 8.62
N ALA A 321 -26.43 51.75 9.14
CA ALA A 321 -26.13 51.00 10.36
C ALA A 321 -26.98 51.48 11.54
N GLU A 322 -27.04 52.79 11.76
CA GLU A 322 -27.83 53.43 12.81
C GLU A 322 -29.31 53.03 12.70
N ARG A 323 -29.91 53.27 11.53
CA ARG A 323 -31.32 52.97 11.28
C ARG A 323 -31.64 51.49 11.45
N GLN A 324 -30.77 50.60 10.93
CA GLN A 324 -31.02 49.16 11.00
C GLN A 324 -30.92 48.65 12.44
N LEU A 325 -29.95 49.12 13.23
CA LEU A 325 -29.79 48.73 14.63
C LEU A 325 -30.94 49.22 15.52
N GLN A 326 -31.56 50.36 15.20
CA GLN A 326 -32.70 50.91 15.94
C GLN A 326 -34.05 50.28 15.56
N ILE A 327 -34.29 50.04 14.26
CA ILE A 327 -35.63 49.69 13.77
C ILE A 327 -35.83 48.18 13.63
N LYS A 328 -34.79 47.42 13.26
CA LYS A 328 -34.97 46.01 12.92
C LYS A 328 -35.03 45.12 14.17
N SER A 329 -36.00 44.22 14.17
CA SER A 329 -36.10 43.12 15.15
C SER A 329 -35.00 42.08 14.92
N HIS A 330 -34.75 41.24 15.94
CA HIS A 330 -33.82 40.11 15.87
C HIS A 330 -34.11 39.13 14.73
N ASN A 331 -35.37 38.98 14.30
CA ASN A 331 -35.73 38.08 13.20
C ASN A 331 -35.48 38.64 11.78
N SER A 332 -34.85 39.81 11.65
CA SER A 332 -34.61 40.43 10.34
C SER A 332 -33.36 39.82 9.69
N CYS A 333 -33.45 39.47 8.39
CA CYS A 333 -32.30 39.05 7.56
C CYS A 333 -31.33 40.22 7.21
N SER A 334 -31.17 41.19 8.10
CA SER A 334 -30.29 42.34 7.90
C SER A 334 -28.90 41.97 8.40
N TRP A 335 -27.87 42.24 7.59
CA TRP A 335 -26.49 42.02 7.99
C TRP A 335 -26.12 42.68 9.33
N PHE A 336 -26.67 43.88 9.62
CA PHE A 336 -26.43 44.55 10.91
C PHE A 336 -27.04 43.81 12.11
N ILE A 337 -28.16 43.10 11.90
CA ILE A 337 -28.76 42.26 12.93
C ILE A 337 -27.95 40.98 13.11
N GLU A 338 -27.43 40.38 12.03
CA GLU A 338 -26.48 39.27 12.14
C GLU A 338 -25.23 39.66 12.93
N VAL A 339 -24.63 40.84 12.65
CA VAL A 339 -23.48 41.33 13.43
C VAL A 339 -23.88 41.59 14.88
N LYS A 340 -25.08 42.11 15.15
CA LYS A 340 -25.60 42.28 16.51
C LYS A 340 -25.67 40.94 17.25
N GLU A 341 -26.16 39.89 16.62
CA GLU A 341 -26.20 38.53 17.18
C GLU A 341 -24.80 37.96 17.41
N LEU A 342 -23.87 38.18 16.49
CA LEU A 342 -22.47 37.77 16.68
C LEU A 342 -21.83 38.48 17.86
N CYS A 343 -22.01 39.79 17.99
CA CYS A 343 -21.51 40.55 19.13
C CYS A 343 -22.13 40.05 20.45
N LEU A 344 -23.43 39.72 20.48
CA LEU A 344 -24.05 39.08 21.65
C LEU A 344 -23.43 37.71 21.97
N LYS A 345 -23.22 36.86 20.96
CA LYS A 345 -22.55 35.55 21.09
C LYS A 345 -21.14 35.66 21.69
N TYR A 346 -20.44 36.77 21.43
CA TYR A 346 -19.08 37.02 21.90
C TYR A 346 -19.00 38.00 23.07
N GLU A 347 -20.13 38.38 23.68
CA GLU A 347 -20.17 39.36 24.78
C GLU A 347 -19.49 40.70 24.43
N ILE A 348 -19.62 41.14 23.19
CA ILE A 348 -19.22 42.47 22.71
C ILE A 348 -20.46 43.36 22.86
N ASN A 349 -20.57 44.04 24.00
CA ASN A 349 -21.78 44.73 24.40
C ASN A 349 -22.05 46.01 23.58
N ASP A 350 -23.32 46.27 23.34
CA ASP A 350 -23.88 47.52 22.79
C ASP A 350 -23.17 48.05 21.52
N LEU A 351 -23.55 47.50 20.35
CA LEU A 351 -23.11 48.03 19.07
C LEU A 351 -23.47 49.50 18.86
N TYR A 352 -24.58 49.96 19.45
CA TYR A 352 -25.02 51.35 19.28
C TYR A 352 -24.07 52.30 20.02
N ALA A 353 -23.60 51.91 21.22
CA ALA A 353 -22.55 52.63 21.92
C ALA A 353 -21.25 52.71 21.08
N TYR A 354 -20.87 51.63 20.39
CA TYR A 354 -19.69 51.66 19.51
C TYR A 354 -19.91 52.41 18.19
N LEU A 355 -21.15 52.61 17.78
CA LEU A 355 -21.51 53.43 16.62
C LEU A 355 -21.42 54.92 16.94
N THR A 356 -21.85 55.30 18.15
CA THR A 356 -21.85 56.70 18.64
C THR A 356 -20.49 57.12 19.19
N ASN A 357 -19.76 56.22 19.83
CA ASN A 357 -18.43 56.47 20.39
C ASN A 357 -17.43 55.39 19.93
N PRO A 358 -16.93 55.50 18.68
CA PRO A 358 -16.15 54.42 18.08
C PRO A 358 -14.76 54.30 18.69
N LEU A 359 -14.37 53.07 19.04
CA LEU A 359 -13.01 52.75 19.45
C LEU A 359 -12.02 52.97 18.28
N SER A 360 -10.77 53.30 18.63
CA SER A 360 -9.68 53.31 17.65
C SER A 360 -9.55 51.95 16.96
N LYS A 361 -9.06 51.94 15.72
CA LYS A 361 -8.91 50.70 14.92
C LYS A 361 -8.12 49.62 15.67
N PHE A 362 -7.09 50.01 16.43
CA PHE A 362 -6.29 49.09 17.23
C PHE A 362 -7.07 48.52 18.42
N GLN A 363 -7.72 49.38 19.21
CA GLN A 363 -8.55 48.95 20.35
C GLN A 363 -9.69 48.04 19.91
N TRP A 364 -10.38 48.37 18.80
CA TRP A 364 -11.45 47.54 18.23
C TRP A 364 -10.94 46.15 17.84
N LYS A 365 -9.85 46.07 17.06
CA LYS A 365 -9.27 44.78 16.66
C LYS A 365 -8.82 43.95 17.86
N LYS A 366 -8.23 44.59 18.88
CA LYS A 366 -7.81 43.92 20.12
C LYS A 366 -9.01 43.34 20.87
N LEU A 367 -10.07 44.13 21.04
CA LEU A 367 -11.33 43.71 21.67
C LEU A 367 -11.97 42.53 20.94
N VAL A 368 -12.21 42.67 19.63
CA VAL A 368 -12.84 41.63 18.79
C VAL A 368 -12.01 40.35 18.82
N LYS A 369 -10.69 40.47 18.67
CA LYS A 369 -9.79 39.30 18.71
C LYS A 369 -9.85 38.61 20.07
N SER A 370 -9.72 39.34 21.18
CA SER A 370 -9.77 38.75 22.52
C SER A 370 -11.09 38.02 22.73
N LYS A 371 -12.22 38.70 22.58
CA LYS A 371 -13.55 38.14 22.85
C LYS A 371 -13.86 36.89 22.02
N ILE A 372 -13.51 36.90 20.73
CA ILE A 372 -13.71 35.72 19.87
C ILE A 372 -12.76 34.58 20.26
N HIS A 373 -11.49 34.88 20.54
CA HIS A 373 -10.52 33.87 20.98
C HIS A 373 -10.93 33.25 22.32
N ASP A 374 -11.36 34.06 23.28
CA ASP A 374 -11.77 33.63 24.63
C ASP A 374 -12.98 32.69 24.54
N TYR A 375 -14.02 33.08 23.78
CA TYR A 375 -15.20 32.24 23.53
C TYR A 375 -14.82 30.89 22.94
N TRP A 376 -14.05 30.88 21.84
CA TRP A 376 -13.72 29.64 21.15
C TRP A 376 -12.73 28.78 21.96
N THR A 377 -11.84 29.42 22.72
CA THR A 377 -10.93 28.72 23.64
C THR A 377 -11.75 27.99 24.70
N SER A 378 -12.72 28.65 25.34
CA SER A 378 -13.62 28.01 26.31
C SER A 378 -14.42 26.89 25.64
N LYS A 379 -15.06 27.17 24.51
CA LYS A 379 -15.91 26.21 23.80
C LYS A 379 -15.15 24.94 23.41
N ILE A 380 -13.98 25.07 22.76
CA ILE A 380 -13.16 23.91 22.35
C ILE A 380 -12.66 23.17 23.59
N THR A 381 -12.27 23.88 24.65
CA THR A 381 -11.84 23.28 25.90
C THR A 381 -12.96 22.46 26.54
N ASP A 382 -14.16 22.99 26.63
CA ASP A 382 -15.31 22.31 27.22
C ASP A 382 -15.76 21.12 26.38
N GLU A 383 -15.80 21.27 25.05
CA GLU A 383 -16.07 20.14 24.15
C GLU A 383 -14.98 19.07 24.25
N SER A 384 -13.70 19.45 24.41
CA SER A 384 -12.58 18.50 24.52
C SER A 384 -12.67 17.60 25.75
N LYS A 385 -13.24 18.09 26.86
CA LYS A 385 -13.45 17.32 28.10
C LYS A 385 -14.40 16.12 27.88
N GLY A 386 -15.31 16.22 26.93
CA GLY A 386 -16.23 15.14 26.57
C GLY A 386 -15.57 13.95 25.87
N TYR A 387 -14.32 14.10 25.39
CA TYR A 387 -13.63 13.07 24.62
C TYR A 387 -12.51 12.42 25.43
N SER A 388 -12.74 11.20 25.91
CA SER A 388 -11.74 10.41 26.65
C SER A 388 -10.43 10.17 25.86
N THR A 389 -10.50 10.17 24.53
CA THR A 389 -9.33 10.09 23.63
C THR A 389 -8.43 11.31 23.66
N LEU A 390 -8.92 12.45 24.18
CA LEU A 390 -8.17 13.69 24.35
C LEU A 390 -7.65 13.90 25.76
N LYS A 391 -7.82 12.92 26.67
CA LYS A 391 -7.39 13.06 28.07
C LYS A 391 -5.91 13.39 28.27
N PHE A 392 -5.08 13.11 27.26
CA PHE A 392 -3.65 13.39 27.30
C PHE A 392 -3.27 14.74 26.70
N MET A 393 -4.21 15.40 26.01
CA MET A 393 -4.07 16.79 25.61
C MET A 393 -4.36 17.66 26.83
N ASP A 394 -3.54 18.70 27.04
CA ASP A 394 -3.86 19.66 28.08
C ASP A 394 -5.10 20.47 27.65
N HIS A 395 -6.04 20.63 28.58
CA HIS A 395 -7.24 21.44 28.37
C HIS A 395 -6.93 22.95 28.46
N LYS A 396 -5.76 23.35 28.97
CA LYS A 396 -5.34 24.77 29.08
C LYS A 396 -4.76 25.33 27.77
N TYR A 397 -5.47 25.10 26.68
CA TYR A 397 -5.02 25.52 25.37
C TYR A 397 -5.52 26.91 24.99
N ASN A 398 -4.65 27.77 24.48
CA ASN A 398 -5.04 29.09 23.98
C ASN A 398 -5.08 29.11 22.45
N ILE A 399 -6.22 29.50 21.88
CA ILE A 399 -6.32 29.75 20.44
C ILE A 399 -5.42 30.91 20.03
N GLY A 400 -4.73 30.77 18.90
CA GLY A 400 -3.77 31.72 18.35
C GLY A 400 -2.32 31.28 18.48
N SER A 401 -2.04 30.24 19.27
CA SER A 401 -0.71 29.63 19.42
C SER A 401 -0.76 28.15 19.08
N VAL A 402 0.17 27.66 18.26
CA VAL A 402 0.29 26.23 17.97
C VAL A 402 0.57 25.46 19.25
N HIS A 403 -0.05 24.29 19.44
CA HIS A 403 0.17 23.48 20.62
C HIS A 403 1.64 23.02 20.71
N PRO A 404 2.30 23.09 21.88
CA PRO A 404 3.72 22.75 22.03
C PRO A 404 4.08 21.33 21.52
N LEU A 405 3.16 20.37 21.67
CA LEU A 405 3.28 19.01 21.10
C LEU A 405 3.48 18.94 19.57
N ALA A 406 3.02 19.94 18.84
CA ALA A 406 3.15 20.03 17.38
C ALA A 406 4.37 20.86 16.95
N ILE A 407 5.09 21.49 17.89
CA ILE A 407 6.26 22.33 17.63
C ILE A 407 7.52 21.52 17.88
N SER A 408 8.56 21.73 17.08
CA SER A 408 9.89 21.20 17.33
C SER A 408 10.87 22.34 17.58
N VAL A 409 11.63 22.28 18.67
CA VAL A 409 12.75 23.21 18.89
C VAL A 409 13.79 23.08 17.78
N ASN A 410 14.03 21.84 17.33
CA ASN A 410 14.96 21.55 16.25
C ASN A 410 14.18 21.31 14.95
N ALA A 411 14.36 22.16 13.94
CA ALA A 411 13.78 22.01 12.60
C ALA A 411 14.41 20.86 11.78
N ASN A 412 14.96 19.83 12.45
CA ASN A 412 15.55 18.66 11.82
C ASN A 412 14.45 17.72 11.33
N LEU A 413 14.53 17.29 10.07
CA LEU A 413 13.62 16.31 9.47
C LEU A 413 13.48 15.01 10.29
N LYS A 414 14.55 14.56 10.95
CA LYS A 414 14.50 13.37 11.82
C LYS A 414 13.59 13.60 13.03
N ASP A 415 13.55 14.82 13.56
CA ASP A 415 12.74 15.16 14.72
C ASP A 415 11.28 15.44 14.35
N ILE A 416 11.07 16.12 13.22
CA ILE A 416 9.75 16.34 12.62
C ILE A 416 9.03 15.00 12.36
N ARG A 417 9.75 13.96 11.93
CA ARG A 417 9.19 12.60 11.73
C ARG A 417 8.64 11.94 12.99
N LYS A 418 9.02 12.41 14.18
CA LYS A 418 8.58 11.84 15.46
C LYS A 418 7.24 12.44 15.92
N ILE A 419 6.95 13.68 15.52
CA ILE A 419 5.72 14.41 15.89
C ILE A 419 4.45 13.62 15.57
N PRO A 420 4.27 13.03 14.37
CA PRO A 420 3.04 12.28 14.06
C PRO A 420 2.76 11.10 14.98
N VAL A 421 3.81 10.42 15.47
CA VAL A 421 3.64 9.29 16.41
C VAL A 421 3.09 9.80 17.73
N ARG A 422 3.69 10.87 18.26
CA ARG A 422 3.27 11.51 19.50
C ARG A 422 1.85 12.04 19.42
N LEU A 423 1.53 12.79 18.36
CA LEU A 423 0.19 13.33 18.14
C LEU A 423 -0.86 12.23 18.01
N LYS A 424 -0.55 11.10 17.35
CA LYS A 424 -1.48 9.97 17.30
C LYS A 424 -1.76 9.41 18.68
N ILE A 425 -0.75 9.32 19.55
CA ILE A 425 -0.93 8.79 20.92
C ILE A 425 -1.72 9.79 21.77
N SER A 426 -1.37 11.08 21.75
CA SER A 426 -2.04 12.11 22.56
C SER A 426 -3.49 12.34 22.17
N THR A 427 -3.83 12.12 20.89
CA THR A 427 -5.19 12.27 20.35
C THR A 427 -6.01 10.97 20.34
N GLY A 428 -5.47 9.87 20.87
CA GLY A 428 -6.12 8.56 20.89
C GLY A 428 -6.25 7.89 19.51
N ASN A 429 -5.61 8.43 18.47
CA ASN A 429 -5.62 7.91 17.09
C ASN A 429 -4.53 6.85 16.84
N TYR A 430 -3.75 6.46 17.85
CA TYR A 430 -2.71 5.45 17.72
C TYR A 430 -3.31 4.04 17.77
N ILE A 431 -3.09 3.25 16.72
CA ILE A 431 -3.77 1.97 16.53
C ILE A 431 -3.14 0.86 17.40
N LEU A 432 -3.72 0.64 18.57
CA LEU A 432 -3.45 -0.48 19.48
C LEU A 432 -4.49 -1.60 19.31
N GLN A 433 -4.26 -2.79 19.89
CA GLN A 433 -5.23 -3.89 19.84
C GLN A 433 -6.56 -3.53 20.48
N THR A 434 -6.55 -2.83 21.62
CA THR A 434 -7.77 -2.33 22.27
C THR A 434 -8.61 -1.46 21.32
N HIS A 435 -7.96 -0.53 20.61
CA HIS A 435 -8.60 0.26 19.57
C HIS A 435 -9.14 -0.63 18.44
N LYS A 436 -8.35 -1.57 17.92
CA LYS A 436 -8.82 -2.48 16.85
C LYS A 436 -10.03 -3.32 17.28
N ALA A 437 -10.02 -3.85 18.49
CA ALA A 437 -11.11 -4.63 19.07
C ALA A 437 -12.39 -3.78 19.20
N SER A 438 -12.27 -2.52 19.66
CA SER A 438 -13.43 -1.63 19.81
C SER A 438 -14.12 -1.25 18.48
N PHE A 439 -13.39 -1.25 17.36
CA PHE A 439 -13.92 -0.88 16.04
C PHE A 439 -14.17 -2.08 15.11
N SER A 440 -13.76 -3.30 15.49
CA SER A 440 -14.06 -4.47 14.69
C SER A 440 -15.49 -4.93 14.96
N LYS A 441 -16.36 -4.83 13.95
CA LYS A 441 -17.69 -5.46 13.96
C LYS A 441 -17.62 -6.98 14.20
N ASN A 442 -16.48 -7.58 13.87
CA ASN A 442 -16.21 -8.98 14.06
C ASN A 442 -15.58 -9.17 15.45
N ASN A 443 -16.29 -9.83 16.36
CA ASN A 443 -15.86 -10.16 17.74
C ASN A 443 -14.58 -11.04 17.83
N PHE A 444 -13.84 -11.22 16.74
CA PHE A 444 -12.66 -12.08 16.67
C PHE A 444 -11.33 -11.35 16.95
N ILE A 445 -11.31 -10.01 17.05
CA ILE A 445 -10.08 -9.29 17.37
C ILE A 445 -9.94 -9.17 18.89
N SER A 446 -9.01 -9.96 19.46
CA SER A 446 -8.65 -9.83 20.87
C SER A 446 -7.98 -8.47 21.17
N PRO A 447 -8.37 -7.78 22.27
CA PRO A 447 -7.70 -6.57 22.73
C PRO A 447 -6.31 -6.82 23.33
N THR A 448 -5.94 -8.08 23.55
CA THR A 448 -4.66 -8.49 24.14
C THR A 448 -3.47 -8.09 23.26
N CYS A 449 -2.42 -7.58 23.87
CA CYS A 449 -1.20 -7.17 23.21
C CYS A 449 -0.55 -8.30 22.42
N LYS A 450 -0.45 -8.12 21.09
CA LYS A 450 0.17 -9.10 20.19
C LYS A 450 1.66 -9.35 20.45
N LEU A 451 2.33 -8.45 21.17
CA LEU A 451 3.76 -8.59 21.46
C LEU A 451 4.02 -9.52 22.64
N CYS A 452 3.34 -9.27 23.78
CA CYS A 452 3.57 -10.01 25.02
C CYS A 452 2.52 -11.10 25.27
N GLY A 453 1.30 -10.96 24.75
CA GLY A 453 0.19 -11.88 24.98
C GLY A 453 -0.38 -11.87 26.41
N LYS A 454 0.03 -10.94 27.27
CA LYS A 454 -0.28 -10.97 28.72
C LYS A 454 -1.46 -10.09 29.16
N ALA A 455 -1.64 -8.93 28.54
CA ALA A 455 -2.62 -7.94 28.94
C ALA A 455 -3.16 -7.18 27.72
N ASP A 456 -4.26 -6.44 27.91
CA ASP A 456 -4.82 -5.57 26.89
C ASP A 456 -3.82 -4.49 26.45
N GLU A 457 -3.74 -4.27 25.14
CA GLU A 457 -2.84 -3.27 24.57
C GLU A 457 -3.43 -1.86 24.73
N THR A 458 -3.47 -1.34 25.96
CA THR A 458 -3.82 0.06 26.26
C THR A 458 -2.61 0.98 26.03
N VAL A 459 -2.82 2.31 26.06
CA VAL A 459 -1.72 3.29 25.98
C VAL A 459 -0.75 3.09 27.15
N GLU A 460 -1.27 2.86 28.35
CA GLU A 460 -0.48 2.52 29.54
C GLU A 460 0.34 1.26 29.32
N HIS A 461 -0.29 0.18 28.83
CA HIS A 461 0.44 -1.05 28.56
C HIS A 461 1.55 -0.85 27.53
N PHE A 462 1.24 -0.13 26.44
CA PHE A 462 2.20 0.16 25.38
C PHE A 462 3.40 0.99 25.88
N ILE A 463 3.14 2.01 26.72
CA ILE A 463 4.19 2.92 27.20
C ILE A 463 4.95 2.34 28.38
N LEU A 464 4.28 1.74 29.37
CA LEU A 464 4.87 1.42 30.68
C LEU A 464 5.00 -0.08 30.98
N LEU A 465 4.13 -0.95 30.44
CA LEU A 465 4.02 -2.32 30.94
C LEU A 465 4.50 -3.40 29.97
N CYS A 466 4.57 -3.13 28.66
CA CYS A 466 4.92 -4.16 27.68
C CYS A 466 6.40 -4.60 27.79
N GLU A 467 6.63 -5.81 28.28
CA GLU A 467 7.98 -6.41 28.47
C GLU A 467 8.79 -6.46 27.17
N LYS A 468 8.15 -6.69 26.02
CA LYS A 468 8.85 -6.75 24.72
C LYS A 468 9.41 -5.39 24.26
N LEU A 469 8.99 -4.30 24.91
CA LEU A 469 9.46 -2.95 24.62
C LEU A 469 10.39 -2.40 25.72
N GLU A 470 10.64 -3.18 26.77
CA GLU A 470 11.38 -2.76 27.96
C GLU A 470 12.82 -2.30 27.65
N GLU A 471 13.55 -3.08 26.85
CA GLU A 471 14.90 -2.75 26.38
C GLU A 471 14.97 -1.37 25.70
N THR A 472 13.92 -0.99 24.97
CA THR A 472 13.82 0.31 24.29
C THR A 472 13.39 1.43 25.24
N ARG A 473 12.64 1.08 26.29
CA ARG A 473 12.01 2.01 27.22
C ARG A 473 12.96 2.48 28.32
N ILE A 474 13.60 1.55 29.04
CA ILE A 474 14.37 1.85 30.26
C ILE A 474 15.39 2.99 30.07
N PRO A 475 16.24 3.00 29.02
CA PRO A 475 17.31 3.99 28.92
C PRO A 475 16.85 5.43 28.74
N LEU A 476 15.65 5.63 28.18
CA LEU A 476 15.06 6.96 28.00
C LEU A 476 14.13 7.31 29.15
N LEU A 477 13.44 6.31 29.72
CA LEU A 477 12.54 6.52 30.85
C LEU A 477 13.29 7.03 32.08
N SER A 478 14.45 6.46 32.41
CA SER A 478 15.28 6.97 33.52
C SER A 478 15.64 8.44 33.32
N LYS A 479 16.13 8.81 32.13
CA LYS A 479 16.46 10.19 31.79
C LYS A 479 15.25 11.13 31.88
N ILE A 480 14.06 10.67 31.46
CA ILE A 480 12.82 11.44 31.58
C ILE A 480 12.47 11.66 33.04
N LEU A 481 12.61 10.66 33.91
CA LEU A 481 12.35 10.77 35.34
C LEU A 481 13.35 11.72 36.03
N ASP A 482 14.63 11.59 35.72
CA ASP A 482 15.69 12.44 36.29
C ASP A 482 15.49 13.91 35.90
N ASN A 483 15.30 14.18 34.60
CA ASN A 483 15.09 15.56 34.13
C ASN A 483 13.70 16.09 34.52
N GLY A 484 12.68 15.23 34.49
CA GLY A 484 11.31 15.58 34.85
C GLY A 484 11.20 15.97 36.32
N SER A 485 11.80 15.22 37.23
CA SER A 485 11.79 15.55 38.67
C SER A 485 12.49 16.88 38.96
N LEU A 486 13.65 17.14 38.34
CA LEU A 486 14.39 18.40 38.50
C LEU A 486 13.62 19.61 37.96
N ILE A 487 13.01 19.48 36.77
CA ILE A 487 12.26 20.57 36.14
C ILE A 487 10.95 20.84 36.89
N LEU A 488 10.20 19.78 37.23
CA LEU A 488 8.89 19.92 37.88
C LEU A 488 8.97 20.34 39.34
N ALA A 489 10.07 20.05 40.04
CA ALA A 489 10.32 20.57 41.38
C ALA A 489 10.28 22.12 41.44
N LYS A 490 10.56 22.79 40.31
CA LYS A 490 10.53 24.28 40.21
C LYS A 490 9.12 24.87 40.16
N VAL A 491 8.09 24.07 39.82
CA VAL A 491 6.72 24.57 39.62
C VAL A 491 5.85 24.40 40.87
N ALA A 492 6.38 23.79 41.95
CA ALA A 492 5.65 23.50 43.18
C ALA A 492 4.28 22.87 42.92
N THR A 493 4.25 21.76 42.17
CA THR A 493 3.00 21.10 41.80
C THR A 493 2.35 20.46 43.03
N SER A 494 1.17 20.93 43.43
CA SER A 494 0.36 20.30 44.49
C SER A 494 -0.29 18.98 44.06
N PHE A 495 -0.21 18.63 42.77
CA PHE A 495 -0.85 17.46 42.19
C PHE A 495 0.14 16.32 41.96
N PRO A 496 -0.30 15.06 42.11
CA PRO A 496 0.52 13.90 41.77
C PRO A 496 0.86 13.91 40.28
N ILE A 497 2.12 13.63 39.95
CA ILE A 497 2.59 13.55 38.57
C ILE A 497 2.15 12.19 37.99
N ASP A 498 1.23 12.21 37.03
CA ASP A 498 0.95 11.07 36.18
C ASP A 498 2.10 10.90 35.17
N LEU A 499 2.79 9.76 35.26
CA LEU A 499 3.94 9.44 34.42
C LEU A 499 3.56 9.25 32.95
N ILE A 500 2.38 8.70 32.65
CA ILE A 500 1.90 8.55 31.27
C ILE A 500 1.67 9.93 30.69
N GLN A 501 1.01 10.80 31.45
CA GLN A 501 0.77 12.18 31.07
C GLN A 501 2.09 12.94 30.86
N LEU A 502 3.10 12.77 31.73
CA LEU A 502 4.43 13.37 31.59
C LEU A 502 5.12 12.95 30.29
N ILE A 503 5.05 11.67 29.94
CA ILE A 503 5.66 11.13 28.72
C ILE A 503 4.92 11.62 27.47
N ILE A 504 3.58 11.65 27.48
CA ILE A 504 2.79 12.04 26.31
C ILE A 504 2.80 13.56 26.12
N ASN A 505 2.66 14.33 27.21
CA ASN A 505 2.56 15.78 27.21
C ASN A 505 3.11 16.41 28.50
N PRO A 506 4.43 16.66 28.60
CA PRO A 506 5.06 17.23 29.79
C PRO A 506 4.63 18.70 30.02
N PHE A 507 4.05 19.36 29.01
CA PHE A 507 3.60 20.74 29.12
C PHE A 507 2.35 20.92 29.98
N CYS A 508 1.60 19.85 30.25
CA CYS A 508 0.41 19.95 31.12
C CYS A 508 0.73 20.36 32.57
N TYR A 509 1.99 20.23 32.98
CA TYR A 509 2.47 20.63 34.30
C TYR A 509 3.10 22.03 34.31
N VAL A 510 3.14 22.73 33.17
CA VAL A 510 3.85 24.00 33.02
C VAL A 510 2.92 25.07 32.46
N ASP A 511 2.59 26.05 33.29
CA ASP A 511 1.90 27.26 32.81
C ASP A 511 2.91 28.16 32.08
N ILE A 512 2.70 28.32 30.77
CA ILE A 512 3.55 29.12 29.87
C ILE A 512 3.67 30.57 30.35
N ASN A 513 2.59 31.13 30.89
CA ASN A 513 2.54 32.54 31.29
C ASN A 513 3.20 32.76 32.64
N ALA A 514 3.05 31.80 33.57
CA ALA A 514 3.62 31.93 34.91
C ALA A 514 5.10 31.50 35.00
N ASN A 515 5.51 30.49 34.21
CA ASN A 515 6.79 29.81 34.39
C ASN A 515 7.59 29.66 33.09
N ARG A 516 7.87 30.77 32.40
CA ARG A 516 8.56 30.76 31.10
C ARG A 516 9.89 30.01 31.09
N ALA A 517 10.73 30.17 32.12
CA ALA A 517 12.02 29.47 32.21
C ALA A 517 11.83 27.94 32.27
N VAL A 518 10.85 27.47 33.06
CA VAL A 518 10.51 26.04 33.14
C VAL A 518 9.94 25.54 31.83
N PHE A 519 9.14 26.35 31.13
CA PHE A 519 8.63 26.01 29.79
C PHE A 519 9.76 25.82 28.79
N GLU A 520 10.74 26.73 28.78
CA GLU A 520 11.92 26.64 27.90
C GLU A 520 12.76 25.40 28.23
N GLU A 521 13.01 25.09 29.51
CA GLU A 521 13.69 23.85 29.93
C GLU A 521 12.90 22.60 29.52
N THR A 522 11.59 22.61 29.73
CA THR A 522 10.70 21.51 29.33
C THR A 522 10.77 21.30 27.83
N SER A 523 10.73 22.36 27.04
CA SER A 523 10.79 22.32 25.58
C SER A 523 12.16 21.85 25.06
N ASN A 524 13.25 22.27 25.71
CA ASN A 524 14.61 22.01 25.23
C ASN A 524 15.18 20.67 25.70
N ILE A 525 14.76 20.19 26.88
CA ILE A 525 15.36 19.02 27.55
C ILE A 525 14.37 17.86 27.62
N LEU A 526 13.21 18.07 28.26
CA LEU A 526 12.29 16.99 28.59
C LEU A 526 11.47 16.53 27.37
N GLU A 527 10.95 17.48 26.60
CA GLU A 527 10.11 17.22 25.43
C GLU A 527 10.82 16.33 24.40
N PRO A 528 12.10 16.59 24.00
CA PRO A 528 12.79 15.76 23.03
C PRO A 528 13.01 14.32 23.52
N LEU A 529 13.25 14.12 24.82
CA LEU A 529 13.41 12.79 25.42
C LEU A 529 12.09 12.00 25.35
N CYS A 530 10.98 12.62 25.78
CA CYS A 530 9.64 12.06 25.70
C CYS A 530 9.27 11.67 24.26
N ARG A 531 9.51 12.58 23.32
CA ARG A 531 9.26 12.37 21.89
C ARG A 531 10.11 11.22 21.33
N GLN A 532 11.38 11.16 21.71
CA GLN A 532 12.29 10.10 21.28
C GLN A 532 11.85 8.73 21.82
N LEU A 533 11.41 8.65 23.07
CA LEU A 533 10.89 7.41 23.68
C LEU A 533 9.71 6.87 22.88
N LEU A 534 8.67 7.69 22.67
CA LEU A 534 7.46 7.29 21.94
C LEU A 534 7.77 6.82 20.52
N TYR A 535 8.67 7.52 19.82
CA TYR A 535 9.08 7.16 18.48
C TYR A 535 9.88 5.84 18.43
N ASN A 536 10.79 5.64 19.38
CA ASN A 536 11.56 4.39 19.46
C ASN A 536 10.67 3.19 19.76
N MET A 537 9.75 3.32 20.72
CA MET A 537 8.78 2.26 21.03
C MET A 537 7.87 1.97 19.84
N HIS A 538 7.40 2.98 19.12
CA HIS A 538 6.64 2.80 17.88
C HIS A 538 7.42 1.96 16.86
N ASN A 539 8.67 2.32 16.56
CA ASN A 539 9.47 1.58 15.59
C ASN A 539 9.74 0.15 16.03
N LYS A 540 10.12 -0.06 17.30
CA LYS A 540 10.35 -1.40 17.86
C LYS A 540 9.08 -2.26 17.79
N ARG A 541 7.93 -1.71 18.17
CA ARG A 541 6.63 -2.39 18.06
C ARG A 541 6.35 -2.85 16.63
N TYR A 542 6.46 -1.96 15.64
CA TYR A 542 6.21 -2.32 14.24
C TYR A 542 7.20 -3.35 13.71
N ALA A 543 8.47 -3.28 14.10
CA ALA A 543 9.47 -4.27 13.73
C ALA A 543 9.12 -5.67 14.30
N LEU A 544 8.70 -5.73 15.58
CA LEU A 544 8.30 -6.97 16.23
C LEU A 544 7.02 -7.56 15.61
N LEU A 545 6.00 -6.73 15.37
CA LEU A 545 4.76 -7.17 14.71
C LEU A 545 5.04 -7.74 13.30
N ALA A 546 5.90 -7.07 12.51
CA ALA A 546 6.27 -7.56 11.19
C ALA A 546 6.99 -8.92 11.23
N ASN A 547 7.70 -9.24 12.32
CA ASN A 547 8.33 -10.54 12.51
C ASN A 547 7.30 -11.62 12.89
N ILE A 548 6.31 -11.28 13.72
CA ILE A 548 5.21 -12.18 14.08
C ILE A 548 4.40 -12.57 12.83
N ASP A 549 4.05 -11.58 11.99
CA ASP A 549 3.28 -11.82 10.75
C ASP A 549 4.04 -12.72 9.75
N LYS A 550 5.36 -12.56 9.65
CA LYS A 550 6.24 -13.43 8.84
C LYS A 550 6.31 -14.87 9.37
N GLN A 551 6.22 -15.07 10.68
CA GLN A 551 6.22 -16.41 11.27
C GLN A 551 4.86 -17.09 11.09
N GLY A 552 3.75 -16.36 11.23
CA GLY A 552 2.40 -16.89 11.02
C GLY A 552 2.15 -17.36 9.59
N SER A 553 2.57 -16.57 8.60
CA SER A 553 2.44 -16.90 7.17
C SER A 553 3.25 -18.13 6.73
N ARG A 554 4.31 -18.50 7.46
CA ARG A 554 5.05 -19.74 7.17
C ARG A 554 4.34 -20.98 7.70
N LYS A 555 3.63 -20.86 8.82
CA LYS A 555 2.89 -21.99 9.43
C LYS A 555 1.59 -22.33 8.71
N SER A 556 1.01 -21.42 7.91
CA SER A 556 -0.22 -21.68 7.14
C SER A 556 0.03 -22.29 5.76
N ASN A 557 1.29 -22.43 5.34
CA ASN A 557 1.68 -23.05 4.07
C ASN A 557 2.28 -24.46 4.24
N PHE A 558 2.33 -24.93 5.48
CA PHE A 558 2.50 -26.34 5.86
C PHE A 558 1.15 -26.82 6.38
#